data_AF-A0A2C9SSJ9-F1
#
_entry.id   AF-A0A2C9SSJ9-F1
#
_cell.length_a   1.000
_cell.length_b   1.000
_cell.length_c   1.000
_cell.angle_alpha   90.00
_cell.angle_beta   90.00
_cell.angle_gamma   90.00
#
_symmetry.space_group_name_H-M   'P 1'
#
loop_
_entity.id
_entity.type
_entity.pdbx_description
1 polymer ?
#
loop_
_entity_poly.entity_id
_entity_poly.type
_entity_poly.pdbx_seq_one_letter_code
_entity_poly.pdbx_strand_id
1 'polypeptide(L)'
;MPSDQPSEPEPPALPAALLDPWPVIVAGAVLWALVTVAAFTLTALESWRPIAIAGLGTGVVGTSIFLWQRTAVRRGARGAQTGLEPRQPKTIDKEK
;
A
#
# COMPACT_ATOMS: atom_id res chain seq x y z
N MET A 1 6.46 -47.13 8.38
CA MET A 1 6.83 -46.13 9.39
C MET A 1 6.45 -44.77 8.83
N PRO A 2 5.42 -44.08 9.33
CA PRO A 2 5.21 -42.67 8.99
C PRO A 2 6.41 -41.88 9.51
N SER A 3 7.03 -41.08 8.64
CA SER A 3 8.17 -40.24 8.99
C SER A 3 7.67 -39.06 9.82
N ASP A 4 8.07 -38.98 11.10
CA ASP A 4 7.95 -37.76 11.90
C ASP A 4 8.81 -36.67 11.25
N GLN A 5 8.19 -35.81 10.44
CA GLN A 5 8.83 -34.60 9.95
C GLN A 5 8.82 -33.59 11.09
N PRO A 6 9.98 -33.10 11.59
CA PRO A 6 10.00 -32.08 12.63
C PRO A 6 9.26 -30.84 12.13
N SER A 7 8.28 -30.38 12.91
CA SER A 7 7.49 -29.20 12.60
C SER A 7 8.42 -27.99 12.42
N GLU A 8 8.40 -27.38 11.24
CA GLU A 8 9.22 -26.22 10.94
C GLU A 8 8.86 -25.09 11.92
N PRO A 9 9.83 -24.38 12.53
CA PRO A 9 9.54 -23.34 13.51
C PRO A 9 8.71 -22.24 12.85
N GLU A 10 7.48 -22.04 13.32
CA GLU A 10 6.65 -20.94 12.83
C GLU A 10 7.30 -19.62 13.26
N PRO A 11 7.66 -18.72 12.31
CA PRO A 11 8.28 -17.45 12.66
C PRO A 11 7.30 -16.64 13.52
N PRO A 12 7.79 -15.98 14.59
CA PRO A 12 6.94 -15.20 15.47
C PRO A 12 6.23 -14.11 14.66
N ALA A 13 4.92 -13.96 14.89
CA ALA A 13 4.10 -12.98 14.18
C ALA A 13 4.71 -11.58 14.32
N LEU A 14 5.18 -11.01 13.21
CA LEU A 14 5.69 -9.64 13.19
C LEU A 14 4.56 -8.66 13.52
N PRO A 15 4.82 -7.63 14.34
CA PRO A 15 3.81 -6.66 14.70
C PRO A 15 3.27 -5.97 13.44
N ALA A 16 1.94 -5.88 13.33
CA ALA A 16 1.26 -5.35 12.15
C ALA A 16 1.74 -3.94 11.74
N ALA A 17 2.24 -3.15 12.69
CA ALA A 17 2.81 -1.83 12.43
C ALA A 17 4.09 -1.84 11.57
N LEU A 18 4.87 -2.92 11.57
CA LEU A 18 6.03 -3.07 10.67
C LEU A 18 5.62 -3.52 9.26
N LEU A 19 4.42 -4.08 9.12
CA LEU A 19 3.89 -4.58 7.85
C LEU A 19 3.01 -3.55 7.13
N ASP A 20 2.47 -2.57 7.86
CA ASP A 20 1.74 -1.47 7.25
C ASP A 20 2.73 -0.41 6.72
N PRO A 21 2.73 -0.07 5.42
CA PRO A 21 3.58 1.00 4.89
C PRO A 21 3.17 2.40 5.37
N TRP A 22 1.99 2.55 5.99
CA TRP A 22 1.43 3.84 6.34
C TRP A 22 2.23 4.69 7.35
N PRO A 23 2.78 4.12 8.44
CA PRO A 23 3.63 4.85 9.39
C PRO A 23 4.86 5.47 8.72
N VAL A 24 5.49 4.78 7.77
CA VAL A 24 6.69 5.26 7.07
C VAL A 24 6.36 6.46 6.18
N ILE A 25 5.26 6.40 5.44
CA ILE A 25 4.81 7.50 4.58
C ILE A 25 4.49 8.74 5.41
N VAL A 26 3.77 8.57 6.52
CA VAL A 26 3.43 9.68 7.43
C VAL A 26 4.70 10.27 8.05
N ALA A 27 5.63 9.44 8.53
CA ALA A 27 6.89 9.91 9.11
C ALA A 27 7.71 10.73 8.10
N GLY A 28 7.83 10.25 6.86
CA GLY A 28 8.53 10.98 5.78
C GLY A 28 7.85 12.31 5.44
N ALA A 29 6.51 12.34 5.34
CA ALA A 29 5.76 13.56 5.06
C ALA A 29 5.91 14.60 6.17
N VAL A 30 5.79 14.18 7.44
CA VAL A 30 5.97 15.05 8.60
C VAL A 30 7.40 15.58 8.66
N LEU A 31 8.40 14.73 8.43
CA LEU A 31 9.81 15.15 8.40
C LEU A 31 10.04 16.26 7.37
N TRP A 32 9.56 16.08 6.14
CA TRP A 32 9.73 17.09 5.08
C TRP A 32 8.94 18.38 5.35
N ALA A 33 7.77 18.28 5.96
CA ALA A 33 7.02 19.46 6.42
C ALA A 33 7.81 20.23 7.47
N LEU A 34 8.40 19.55 8.46
CA LEU A 34 9.23 20.18 9.49
C LEU A 34 10.48 20.84 8.92
N VAL A 35 11.18 20.19 7.98
CA VAL A 35 12.33 20.78 7.27
C VAL A 35 11.92 22.04 6.49
N THR A 36 10.75 22.01 5.86
CA THR A 36 10.20 23.17 5.15
C THR A 36 9.89 24.31 6.11
N VAL A 37 9.21 24.04 7.23
CA VAL A 37 8.95 25.06 8.26
C VAL A 37 10.27 25.65 8.75
N ALA A 38 11.24 24.82 9.11
CA ALA A 38 12.55 25.26 9.59
C ALA A 38 13.28 26.16 8.58
N ALA A 39 13.25 25.82 7.28
CA ALA A 39 13.91 26.59 6.23
C ALA A 39 13.30 27.98 6.00
N PHE A 40 12.05 28.19 6.37
CA PHE A 40 11.37 29.50 6.26
C PHE A 40 11.36 30.29 7.58
N THR A 41 11.53 29.63 8.73
CA THR A 41 11.58 30.32 10.04
C THR A 41 12.99 30.69 10.48
N LEU A 42 14.00 29.93 10.04
CA LEU A 42 15.39 30.09 10.46
C LEU A 42 16.22 30.69 9.32
N THR A 43 16.73 31.90 9.50
CA THR A 43 17.61 32.59 8.53
C THR A 43 18.87 31.78 8.21
N ALA A 44 19.39 31.01 9.17
CA ALA A 44 20.52 30.11 8.97
C ALA A 44 20.25 28.97 7.96
N LEU A 45 18.98 28.65 7.68
CA LEU A 45 18.57 27.60 6.74
C LEU A 45 18.01 28.18 5.43
N GLU A 46 18.22 29.47 5.14
CA GLU A 46 17.67 30.07 3.92
C GLU A 46 18.19 29.40 2.65
N SER A 47 19.46 28.98 2.61
CA SER A 47 20.04 28.24 1.49
C SER A 47 19.44 26.85 1.29
N TRP A 48 18.78 26.29 2.30
CA TRP A 48 18.14 24.96 2.25
C TRP A 48 16.72 25.01 1.69
N ARG A 49 16.13 26.19 1.47
CA ARG A 49 14.74 26.34 0.99
C ARG A 49 14.46 25.56 -0.31
N PRO A 50 15.33 25.58 -1.35
CA PRO A 50 15.10 24.79 -2.55
C PRO A 50 15.04 23.28 -2.27
N ILE A 51 15.91 22.79 -1.39
CA ILE A 51 15.98 21.37 -0.98
C ILE A 51 14.73 21.00 -0.18
N ALA A 52 14.32 21.86 0.75
CA ALA A 52 13.12 21.68 1.56
C ALA A 52 11.85 21.57 0.69
N ILE A 53 11.70 22.47 -0.27
CA ILE A 53 10.60 22.46 -1.23
C ILE A 53 10.67 21.22 -2.13
N ALA A 54 11.86 20.86 -2.63
CA ALA A 54 12.03 19.69 -3.48
C ALA A 54 11.57 18.42 -2.75
N GLY A 55 11.99 18.23 -1.50
CA GLY A 55 11.59 17.07 -0.72
C GLY A 55 10.12 17.08 -0.28
N LEU A 56 9.54 18.25 0.03
CA LEU A 56 8.10 18.39 0.22
C LEU A 56 7.35 17.96 -1.05
N GLY A 57 7.78 18.44 -2.22
CA GLY A 57 7.23 18.06 -3.53
C GLY A 57 7.35 16.56 -3.78
N THR A 58 8.52 15.96 -3.55
CA THR A 58 8.72 14.51 -3.66
C THR A 58 7.80 13.75 -2.71
N GLY A 59 7.63 14.21 -1.47
CA GLY A 59 6.72 13.59 -0.49
C GLY A 59 5.26 13.62 -0.94
N VAL A 60 4.80 14.76 -1.47
CA VAL A 60 3.44 14.90 -2.04
C VAL A 60 3.25 13.97 -3.23
N VAL A 61 4.20 13.92 -4.15
CA VAL A 61 4.15 13.05 -5.35
C VAL A 61 4.11 11.59 -4.95
N GLY A 62 5.04 11.13 -4.10
CA GLY A 62 5.11 9.74 -3.65
C GLY A 62 3.84 9.30 -2.92
N THR A 63 3.32 10.14 -2.02
CA THR A 63 2.07 9.86 -1.28
C THR A 63 0.88 9.79 -2.23
N SER A 64 0.81 10.69 -3.22
CA SER A 64 -0.28 10.70 -4.21
C SER A 64 -0.30 9.43 -5.06
N ILE A 65 0.86 8.97 -5.53
CA ILE A 65 0.99 7.73 -6.28
C ILE A 65 0.55 6.55 -5.42
N PHE A 66 1.01 6.47 -4.17
CA PHE A 66 0.62 5.40 -3.25
C PHE A 66 -0.89 5.36 -3.00
N LEU A 67 -1.52 6.51 -2.80
CA LEU A 67 -2.98 6.60 -2.61
C LEU A 67 -3.74 6.18 -3.86
N TRP A 68 -3.25 6.54 -5.04
CA TRP A 68 -3.83 6.10 -6.30
C TRP A 68 -3.73 4.59 -6.47
N GLN A 69 -2.57 4.00 -6.18
CA GLN A 69 -2.36 2.54 -6.18
C GLN A 69 -3.29 1.84 -5.19
N ARG A 70 -3.35 2.31 -3.93
CA ARG A 70 -4.23 1.75 -2.90
C ARG A 70 -5.70 1.80 -3.30
N THR A 71 -6.11 2.89 -3.92
CA THR A 71 -7.48 3.06 -4.42
C THR A 71 -7.75 2.14 -5.62
N ALA A 72 -6.79 1.99 -6.52
CA ALA A 72 -6.88 1.06 -7.65
C ALA A 72 -6.97 -0.39 -7.19
N VAL A 73 -6.18 -0.82 -6.20
CA VAL A 73 -6.26 -2.17 -5.60
C VAL A 73 -7.64 -2.42 -4.99
N ARG A 74 -8.20 -1.44 -4.26
CA ARG A 74 -9.57 -1.55 -3.71
C ARG A 74 -10.64 -1.61 -4.80
N ARG A 75 -10.42 -0.96 -5.95
CA ARG A 75 -11.33 -0.98 -7.11
C ARG A 75 -11.18 -2.25 -7.96
N GLY A 76 -9.99 -2.85 -8.01
CA GLY A 76 -9.65 -4.03 -8.81
C GLY A 76 -10.42 -5.30 -8.44
N ALA A 77 -10.96 -5.39 -7.23
CA ALA A 77 -11.81 -6.53 -6.82
C ALA A 77 -13.16 -6.57 -7.56
N ARG A 78 -13.64 -5.45 -8.14
CA ARG A 78 -14.94 -5.39 -8.83
C ARG A 78 -14.88 -5.68 -10.34
N GLY A 79 -13.68 -5.77 -10.92
CA GLY A 79 -13.49 -5.97 -12.36
C GLY A 79 -13.41 -7.44 -12.82
N ALA A 80 -13.30 -8.40 -11.89
CA ALA A 80 -13.01 -9.81 -12.22
C ALA A 80 -14.24 -10.74 -12.24
N GLN A 81 -15.47 -10.22 -12.09
CA GLN A 81 -16.69 -11.04 -12.01
C GLN A 81 -17.75 -10.71 -13.08
N THR A 82 -17.37 -10.09 -14.20
CA THR A 82 -18.30 -9.81 -15.32
C THR A 82 -18.43 -10.94 -16.34
N GLY A 83 -17.96 -12.15 -16.03
CA GLY A 83 -17.93 -13.27 -16.99
C GLY A 83 -18.46 -14.63 -16.49
N LEU A 84 -18.94 -14.75 -15.25
CA LEU A 84 -19.50 -16.00 -14.75
C LEU A 84 -21.02 -16.00 -14.93
N GLU A 85 -21.48 -16.19 -16.18
CA GLU A 85 -22.83 -16.72 -16.42
C GLU A 85 -22.89 -18.10 -15.74
N PRO A 86 -23.78 -18.32 -14.75
CA PRO A 86 -23.97 -19.63 -14.18
C PRO A 86 -24.30 -20.58 -15.32
N ARG A 87 -23.50 -21.63 -15.51
CA ARG A 87 -23.79 -22.70 -16.45
C ARG A 87 -25.19 -23.22 -16.15
N GLN A 88 -26.16 -22.80 -16.97
CA GLN A 88 -27.51 -23.36 -16.99
C GLN A 88 -27.35 -24.88 -17.22
N PRO A 89 -27.71 -25.73 -16.25
CA PRO A 89 -27.77 -27.15 -16.51
C PRO A 89 -28.83 -27.35 -17.57
N LYS A 90 -28.41 -27.79 -18.75
CA LYS A 90 -29.32 -28.22 -19.80
C LYS A 90 -30.04 -29.44 -19.23
N THR A 91 -31.25 -29.26 -18.72
CA THR A 91 -32.14 -30.36 -18.36
C THR A 91 -32.27 -31.18 -19.63
N ILE A 92 -31.57 -32.32 -19.64
CA ILE A 92 -31.77 -33.34 -20.66
C ILE A 92 -33.18 -33.82 -20.40
N ASP A 93 -34.10 -33.29 -21.20
CA ASP A 93 -35.46 -33.77 -21.27
C ASP A 93 -35.36 -35.21 -21.74
N LYS A 94 -35.39 -36.11 -20.76
CA LYS A 94 -35.73 -37.50 -20.98
C LYS A 94 -37.18 -37.45 -21.48
N GLU A 95 -37.39 -38.05 -22.65
CA GLU A 95 -38.67 -38.67 -23.04
C GLU A 95 -39.59 -37.81 -23.94
N LYS A 96 -39.58 -38.08 -25.26
CA LYS A 96 -40.60 -38.93 -25.89
C LYS A 96 -40.18 -39.42 -27.27
#